data_AF-A0A958BU52-F1
#
_entry.id   AF-A0A958BU52-F1
#
_cell.length_a   1.000
_cell.length_b   1.000
_cell.length_c   1.000
_cell.angle_alpha   90.00
_cell.angle_beta   90.00
_cell.angle_gamma   90.00
#
_symmetry.space_group_name_H-M   'P 1'
#
loop_
_entity.id
_entity.type
_entity.pdbx_description
1 polymer ?
#
loop_
_entity_poly.entity_id
_entity_poly.type
_entity_poly.pdbx_seq_one_letter_code
_entity_poly.pdbx_strand_id
1 'polypeptide(L)'
;VLSIVIGGFIFLNFFYGVTLIYDNKVKEDWRLVGDFLWKNARSEDTVIVINGEETLNWYYPPATAKPDTYDKLTAVQDALAQSDRSWIVYSIFSPYLPEGEKIKVWLSEQGAIRLVLHHDIAVYYYGRNADPVQLLAEIQQFALPVDPALYASLARENRQNPAVARQYYELAIENAPDDEVRAEYKVALEALQP
;
A
#
# COMPACT_ATOMS: atom_id res chain seq x y z
N VAL A 1 21.80 -39.25 14.38
CA VAL A 1 22.87 -38.25 14.18
C VAL A 1 22.86 -37.64 12.77
N LEU A 2 22.46 -38.37 11.71
CA LEU A 2 22.44 -37.85 10.33
C LEU A 2 21.24 -36.92 10.01
N SER A 3 20.10 -37.04 10.70
CA SER A 3 18.89 -36.24 10.43
C SER A 3 18.94 -34.79 10.95
N ILE A 4 19.86 -34.46 11.86
CA ILE A 4 19.98 -33.12 12.45
C ILE A 4 20.79 -32.18 11.53
N VAL A 5 21.72 -32.73 10.75
CA VAL A 5 22.60 -31.95 9.86
C VAL A 5 21.84 -31.42 8.65
N ILE A 6 20.90 -32.20 8.10
CA ILE A 6 20.10 -31.79 6.93
C ILE A 6 19.08 -30.70 7.30
N GLY A 7 18.43 -30.83 8.47
CA GLY A 7 17.52 -29.79 8.98
C GLY A 7 18.21 -28.47 9.27
N GLY A 8 19.42 -28.51 9.86
CA GLY A 8 20.23 -27.32 10.11
C GLY A 8 20.69 -26.61 8.84
N PHE A 9 21.07 -27.34 7.80
CA PHE A 9 21.54 -26.77 6.53
C PHE A 9 20.41 -26.12 5.70
N ILE A 10 19.18 -26.65 5.79
CA ILE A 10 17.99 -26.06 5.15
C ILE A 10 17.56 -24.79 5.91
N PHE A 11 17.54 -24.83 7.25
CA PHE A 11 17.23 -23.65 8.06
C PHE A 11 18.25 -22.52 7.86
N LEU A 12 19.55 -22.83 7.87
CA LEU A 12 20.60 -21.83 7.64
C LEU A 12 20.55 -21.23 6.24
N ASN A 13 20.23 -22.00 5.19
CA ASN A 13 20.06 -21.46 3.83
C ASN A 13 18.80 -20.61 3.69
N PHE A 14 17.71 -20.95 4.37
CA PHE A 14 16.50 -20.12 4.36
C PHE A 14 16.74 -18.79 5.06
N PHE A 15 17.39 -18.80 6.24
CA PHE A 15 17.79 -17.58 6.92
C PHE A 15 18.80 -16.78 6.12
N TYR A 16 19.90 -17.37 5.61
CA TYR A 16 20.88 -16.65 4.77
C TYR A 16 20.25 -16.08 3.50
N GLY A 17 19.32 -16.80 2.87
CA GLY A 17 18.58 -16.30 1.71
C GLY A 17 17.73 -15.09 2.05
N VAL A 18 17.03 -15.11 3.19
CA VAL A 18 16.24 -13.97 3.69
C VAL A 18 17.13 -12.81 4.12
N THR A 19 18.27 -13.06 4.78
CA THR A 19 19.21 -12.00 5.21
C THR A 19 19.96 -11.37 4.03
N LEU A 20 20.39 -12.15 3.03
CA LEU A 20 20.98 -11.61 1.79
C LEU A 20 19.94 -10.84 0.97
N ILE A 21 18.68 -11.27 1.00
CA ILE A 21 17.58 -10.50 0.46
C ILE A 21 17.41 -9.19 1.24
N TYR A 22 17.56 -9.18 2.56
CA TYR A 22 17.40 -7.98 3.39
C TYR A 22 18.57 -6.97 3.22
N ASP A 23 19.81 -7.46 3.14
CA ASP A 23 21.02 -6.62 3.06
C ASP A 23 21.33 -6.10 1.64
N ASN A 24 20.88 -6.80 0.58
CA ASN A 24 21.07 -6.35 -0.82
C ASN A 24 19.81 -5.76 -1.46
N LYS A 25 18.67 -5.65 -0.75
CA LYS A 25 17.45 -5.08 -1.33
C LYS A 25 17.49 -3.57 -1.35
N VAL A 26 16.85 -3.04 -2.39
CA VAL A 26 16.34 -1.67 -2.46
C VAL A 26 15.72 -1.35 -1.11
N LYS A 27 16.31 -0.41 -0.37
CA LYS A 27 15.72 0.05 0.88
C LYS A 27 14.39 0.69 0.52
N GLU A 28 13.31 0.16 1.08
CA GLU A 28 11.99 0.77 0.97
C GLU A 28 12.09 2.25 1.37
N ASP A 29 11.71 3.17 0.48
CA ASP A 29 11.64 4.58 0.82
C ASP A 29 10.28 4.90 1.45
N TRP A 30 10.24 4.82 2.77
CA TRP A 30 9.05 5.10 3.56
C TRP A 30 8.73 6.60 3.67
N ARG A 31 9.59 7.51 3.18
CA ARG A 31 9.36 8.97 3.30
C ARG A 31 8.09 9.42 2.59
N LEU A 32 7.84 8.90 1.39
CA LEU A 32 6.64 9.23 0.62
C LEU A 32 5.37 8.75 1.35
N VAL A 33 5.44 7.57 1.96
CA VAL A 33 4.33 7.00 2.75
C VAL A 33 4.11 7.82 4.03
N GLY A 34 5.18 8.16 4.75
CA GLY A 34 5.13 8.99 5.95
C GLY A 34 4.54 10.37 5.67
N ASP A 35 5.03 11.07 4.65
CA ASP A 35 4.51 12.38 4.23
C ASP A 35 3.04 12.30 3.77
N PHE A 36 2.68 11.26 3.01
CA PHE A 36 1.30 11.04 2.61
C PHE A 36 0.37 10.82 3.81
N LEU A 37 0.76 9.96 4.76
CA LEU A 37 -0.03 9.71 5.97
C LEU A 37 -0.07 10.93 6.88
N TRP A 38 1.02 11.67 7.02
CA TRP A 38 1.04 12.93 7.77
C TRP A 38 0.03 13.95 7.23
N LYS A 39 -0.08 14.08 5.90
CA LYS A 39 -1.02 15.02 5.25
C LYS A 39 -2.48 14.59 5.31
N ASN A 40 -2.75 13.29 5.28
CA ASN A 40 -4.10 12.78 5.01
C ASN A 40 -4.74 12.01 6.18
N ALA A 41 -3.93 11.42 7.07
CA ALA A 41 -4.42 10.73 8.25
C ALA A 41 -4.76 11.74 9.37
N ARG A 42 -5.87 11.48 10.04
CA ARG A 42 -6.34 12.24 11.20
C ARG A 42 -5.85 11.57 12.49
N SER A 43 -5.87 12.30 13.60
CA SER A 43 -5.45 11.79 14.90
C SER A 43 -6.25 10.57 15.39
N GLU A 44 -7.50 10.46 14.97
CA GLU A 44 -8.44 9.39 15.30
C GLU A 44 -8.41 8.21 14.32
N ASP A 45 -7.70 8.35 13.20
CA ASP A 45 -7.57 7.26 12.23
C ASP A 45 -6.68 6.15 12.81
N THR A 46 -6.96 4.91 12.41
CA THR A 46 -6.09 3.77 12.74
C THR A 46 -5.05 3.60 11.63
N VAL A 47 -3.76 3.61 11.98
CA VAL A 47 -2.67 3.30 11.04
C VAL A 47 -2.08 1.96 11.41
N ILE A 48 -2.15 1.01 10.48
CA ILE A 48 -1.62 -0.35 10.65
C ILE A 48 -0.47 -0.54 9.68
N VAL A 49 0.65 -1.06 10.15
CA VAL A 49 1.77 -1.47 9.32
C VAL A 49 1.90 -2.99 9.35
N ILE A 50 1.85 -3.64 8.19
CA ILE A 50 1.89 -5.11 8.11
C ILE A 50 3.34 -5.59 8.20
N ASN A 51 3.75 -6.00 9.41
CA ASN A 51 5.11 -6.43 9.77
C ASN A 51 6.20 -5.42 9.40
N GLY A 52 5.92 -4.13 9.57
CA GLY A 52 6.98 -3.13 9.56
C GLY A 52 7.62 -3.04 10.94
N GLU A 53 8.93 -2.84 10.99
CA GLU A 53 9.53 -2.13 12.13
C GLU A 53 8.82 -0.76 12.27
N GLU A 54 8.97 -0.07 13.41
CA GLU A 54 8.48 1.32 13.59
C GLU A 54 9.14 2.34 12.62
N THR A 55 9.73 1.88 11.52
CA THR A 55 10.43 2.66 10.49
C THR A 55 9.58 3.80 9.95
N LEU A 56 8.25 3.65 9.86
CA LEU A 56 7.36 4.76 9.48
C LEU A 56 7.54 5.99 10.40
N ASN A 57 7.74 5.79 11.69
CA ASN A 57 7.98 6.87 12.66
C ASN A 57 9.43 7.39 12.66
N TRP A 58 10.35 6.70 11.99
CA TRP A 58 11.75 7.15 11.89
C TRP A 58 11.95 8.18 10.78
N TYR A 59 10.99 8.33 9.87
CA TYR A 59 11.03 9.33 8.81
C TYR A 59 10.27 10.59 9.20
N TYR A 60 10.76 11.74 8.75
CA TYR A 60 10.14 13.04 9.00
C TYR A 60 9.42 13.56 7.73
N PRO A 61 8.18 14.07 7.86
CA PRO A 61 7.38 14.13 9.08
C PRO A 61 6.85 12.74 9.48
N PRO A 62 6.73 12.44 10.79
CA PRO A 62 6.08 11.21 11.24
C PRO A 62 4.59 11.26 10.91
N ALA A 63 3.96 10.08 10.78
CA ALA A 63 2.52 10.00 10.60
C ALA A 63 1.77 10.66 11.78
N THR A 64 0.64 11.31 11.47
CA THR A 64 -0.18 12.03 12.47
C THR A 64 -0.81 11.08 13.50
N ALA A 65 -1.32 9.94 13.03
CA ALA A 65 -1.75 8.83 13.88
C ALA A 65 -0.58 7.88 14.15
N LYS A 66 -0.50 7.40 15.40
CA LYS A 66 0.55 6.45 15.79
C LYS A 66 0.31 5.11 15.06
N PRO A 67 1.29 4.59 14.30
CA PRO A 67 1.17 3.29 13.67
C PRO A 67 1.25 2.16 14.69
N ASP A 68 0.40 1.16 14.52
CA ASP A 68 0.50 -0.15 15.17
C ASP A 68 0.97 -1.20 14.15
N THR A 69 1.73 -2.20 14.60
CA THR A 69 2.21 -3.28 13.75
C THR A 69 1.46 -4.58 14.02
N TYR A 70 0.92 -5.20 12.97
CA TYR A 70 0.26 -6.50 13.06
C TYR A 70 0.74 -7.45 11.95
N ASP A 71 0.78 -8.74 12.25
CA ASP A 71 1.17 -9.82 11.33
C ASP A 71 0.08 -10.88 11.12
N LYS A 72 -1.03 -10.78 11.86
CA LYS A 72 -2.18 -11.70 11.83
C LYS A 72 -3.44 -10.98 11.39
N LEU A 73 -4.24 -11.65 10.56
CA LEU A 73 -5.50 -11.13 10.05
C LEU A 73 -6.48 -10.79 11.17
N THR A 74 -6.58 -11.62 12.21
CA THR A 74 -7.53 -11.36 13.31
C THR A 74 -7.19 -10.08 14.06
N ALA A 75 -5.90 -9.80 14.29
CA ALA A 75 -5.47 -8.57 14.96
C ALA A 75 -5.73 -7.33 14.08
N VAL A 76 -5.53 -7.45 12.76
CA VAL A 76 -5.91 -6.41 11.80
C VAL A 76 -7.41 -6.16 11.86
N GLN A 77 -8.24 -7.21 11.83
CA GLN A 77 -9.70 -7.09 11.92
C GLN A 77 -10.16 -6.42 13.22
N ASP A 78 -9.58 -6.82 14.36
CA ASP A 78 -9.91 -6.26 15.67
C ASP A 78 -9.55 -4.77 15.76
N ALA A 79 -8.45 -4.35 15.16
CA ALA A 79 -8.04 -2.94 15.09
C ALA A 79 -8.96 -2.13 14.16
N LEU A 80 -9.26 -2.65 12.96
CA LEU A 80 -10.17 -2.01 12.01
C LEU A 80 -11.59 -1.90 12.55
N ALA A 81 -12.02 -2.85 13.38
CA ALA A 81 -13.32 -2.80 14.05
C ALA A 81 -13.44 -1.67 15.08
N GLN A 82 -12.36 -0.96 15.43
CA GLN A 82 -12.37 0.12 16.43
C GLN A 82 -12.34 1.53 15.82
N SER A 83 -12.13 1.65 14.50
CA SER A 83 -12.03 2.95 13.83
C SER A 83 -12.94 3.06 12.61
N ASP A 84 -13.39 4.29 12.33
CA ASP A 84 -14.18 4.56 11.13
C ASP A 84 -13.32 4.63 9.88
N ARG A 85 -12.06 5.06 10.03
CA ARG A 85 -11.08 5.27 8.96
C ARG A 85 -9.77 4.61 9.31
N SER A 86 -9.26 3.80 8.39
CA SER A 86 -8.04 3.06 8.62
C SER A 86 -7.11 3.09 7.41
N TRP A 87 -5.81 3.12 7.71
CA TRP A 87 -4.72 3.12 6.75
C TRP A 87 -3.87 1.90 7.00
N ILE A 88 -3.78 0.99 6.02
CA ILE A 88 -3.00 -0.23 6.14
C ILE A 88 -1.83 -0.15 5.19
N VAL A 89 -0.62 -0.02 5.74
CA VAL A 89 0.62 0.02 4.97
C VAL A 89 1.11 -1.40 4.74
N TYR A 90 1.23 -1.76 3.46
CA TYR A 90 1.56 -3.08 2.99
C TYR A 90 2.84 -3.02 2.14
N SER A 91 3.91 -3.62 2.67
CA SER A 91 5.25 -3.67 2.08
C SER A 91 5.39 -4.79 1.05
N ILE A 92 6.46 -4.79 0.27
CA ILE A 92 6.87 -5.96 -0.54
C ILE A 92 7.22 -7.17 0.32
N PHE A 93 7.48 -6.96 1.61
CA PHE A 93 7.81 -8.03 2.53
C PHE A 93 6.57 -8.66 3.18
N SER A 94 5.45 -7.92 3.22
CA SER A 94 4.20 -8.38 3.82
C SER A 94 3.71 -9.73 3.25
N PRO A 95 3.79 -10.02 1.93
CA PRO A 95 3.43 -11.33 1.37
C PRO A 95 4.18 -12.53 1.94
N TYR A 96 5.40 -12.35 2.45
CA TYR A 96 6.21 -13.44 2.99
C TYR A 96 5.83 -13.81 4.42
N LEU A 97 4.87 -13.09 5.02
CA LEU A 97 4.31 -13.44 6.33
C LEU A 97 3.31 -14.58 6.22
N PRO A 98 3.14 -15.38 7.29
CA PRO A 98 2.17 -16.46 7.33
C PRO A 98 0.74 -16.07 6.91
N GLU A 99 0.34 -14.82 7.16
CA GLU A 99 -1.00 -14.30 6.84
C GLU A 99 -1.02 -13.06 5.93
N GLY A 100 0.13 -12.64 5.39
CA GLY A 100 0.23 -11.41 4.59
C GLY A 100 -0.72 -11.39 3.39
N GLU A 101 -0.66 -12.43 2.56
CA GLU A 101 -1.58 -12.55 1.42
C GLU A 101 -3.05 -12.69 1.85
N LYS A 102 -3.33 -13.30 3.00
CA LYS A 102 -4.71 -13.37 3.52
C LYS A 102 -5.23 -11.98 3.88
N ILE A 103 -4.39 -11.15 4.51
CA ILE A 103 -4.73 -9.76 4.84
C ILE A 103 -5.01 -8.96 3.57
N LYS A 104 -4.14 -9.07 2.56
CA LYS A 104 -4.32 -8.40 1.28
C LYS A 104 -5.61 -8.80 0.57
N VAL A 105 -5.89 -10.10 0.48
CA VAL A 105 -7.13 -10.62 -0.14
C VAL A 105 -8.34 -10.11 0.64
N TRP A 106 -8.33 -10.24 1.96
CA TRP A 106 -9.43 -9.77 2.80
C TRP A 106 -9.69 -8.26 2.63
N LEU A 107 -8.65 -7.42 2.63
CA LEU A 107 -8.79 -5.97 2.39
C LEU A 107 -9.45 -5.67 1.05
N SER A 108 -9.09 -6.41 0.00
CA SER A 108 -9.71 -6.28 -1.32
C SER A 108 -11.19 -6.68 -1.30
N GLU A 109 -11.53 -7.76 -0.58
CA GLU A 109 -12.92 -8.21 -0.43
C GLU A 109 -13.77 -7.22 0.37
N GLN A 110 -13.16 -6.50 1.31
CA GLN A 110 -13.82 -5.43 2.07
C GLN A 110 -13.95 -4.11 1.27
N GLY A 111 -13.47 -4.05 0.04
CA GLY A 111 -13.52 -2.84 -0.79
C GLY A 111 -12.55 -1.75 -0.35
N ALA A 112 -11.47 -2.09 0.35
CA ALA A 112 -10.42 -1.13 0.66
C ALA A 112 -9.76 -0.63 -0.64
N ILE A 113 -9.51 0.69 -0.72
CA ILE A 113 -8.90 1.29 -1.91
C ILE A 113 -7.39 1.20 -1.80
N ARG A 114 -6.75 0.64 -2.83
CA ARG A 114 -5.29 0.48 -2.88
C ARG A 114 -4.62 1.70 -3.52
N LEU A 115 -3.76 2.36 -2.76
CA LEU A 115 -2.91 3.48 -3.19
C LEU A 115 -1.47 3.00 -3.34
N VAL A 116 -0.91 3.06 -4.55
CA VAL A 116 0.50 2.67 -4.78
C VAL A 116 1.36 3.93 -4.71
N LEU A 117 1.94 4.20 -3.53
CA LEU A 117 2.77 5.39 -3.29
C LEU A 117 4.24 5.16 -3.66
N HIS A 118 4.69 3.91 -3.66
CA HIS A 118 6.03 3.48 -4.05
C HIS A 118 5.91 2.12 -4.73
N HIS A 119 6.86 1.78 -5.61
CA HIS A 119 6.83 0.48 -6.32
C HIS A 119 6.83 -0.72 -5.36
N ASP A 120 7.37 -0.51 -4.15
CA ASP A 120 7.46 -1.53 -3.11
C ASP A 120 6.48 -1.36 -1.93
N ILE A 121 5.69 -0.28 -1.89
CA ILE A 121 4.78 -0.02 -0.76
C ILE A 121 3.42 0.42 -1.26
N ALA A 122 2.39 -0.31 -0.83
CA ALA A 122 1.00 0.07 -1.03
C ALA A 122 0.38 0.54 0.29
N VAL A 123 -0.50 1.53 0.22
CA VAL A 123 -1.34 1.95 1.34
C VAL A 123 -2.78 1.60 0.97
N TYR A 124 -3.44 0.79 1.79
CA TYR A 124 -4.85 0.51 1.67
C TYR A 124 -5.63 1.48 2.54
N TYR A 125 -6.59 2.18 1.97
CA TYR A 125 -7.54 3.02 2.68
C TYR A 125 -8.85 2.27 2.87
N TYR A 126 -9.28 2.14 4.13
CA TYR A 126 -10.49 1.41 4.51
C TYR A 126 -11.42 2.28 5.36
N GLY A 127 -12.69 2.34 4.99
CA GLY A 127 -13.73 3.01 5.75
C GLY A 127 -14.78 2.00 6.23
N ARG A 128 -14.86 1.75 7.55
CA ARG A 128 -15.66 0.67 8.16
C ARG A 128 -17.14 0.70 7.79
N ASN A 129 -17.67 1.88 7.48
CA ASN A 129 -19.07 2.10 7.09
C ASN A 129 -19.21 2.96 5.83
N ALA A 130 -18.12 3.18 5.10
CA ALA A 130 -18.13 4.02 3.91
C ALA A 130 -18.52 3.16 2.70
N ASP A 131 -19.52 3.62 1.95
CA ASP A 131 -19.79 3.02 0.64
C ASP A 131 -18.69 3.41 -0.37
N PRO A 132 -18.59 2.72 -1.52
CA PRO A 132 -17.56 3.02 -2.51
C PRO A 132 -17.60 4.47 -3.01
N VAL A 133 -18.77 5.09 -3.13
CA VAL A 133 -18.89 6.48 -3.61
C VAL A 133 -18.30 7.45 -2.57
N GLN A 134 -18.55 7.21 -1.29
CA GLN A 134 -17.99 7.99 -0.19
C GLN A 134 -16.46 7.85 -0.14
N LEU A 135 -15.93 6.61 -0.21
CA LEU A 135 -14.49 6.37 -0.22
C LEU A 135 -13.80 7.11 -1.38
N LEU A 136 -14.42 7.10 -2.57
CA LEU A 136 -13.88 7.80 -3.72
C LEU A 136 -13.91 9.31 -3.56
N ALA A 137 -15.00 9.88 -3.03
CA ALA A 137 -15.11 11.30 -2.76
C ALA A 137 -14.08 11.78 -1.73
N GLU A 138 -13.77 10.95 -0.73
CA GLU A 138 -12.72 11.23 0.25
C GLU A 138 -11.33 11.22 -0.37
N ILE A 139 -11.01 10.23 -1.21
CA ILE A 139 -9.70 10.11 -1.84
C ILE A 139 -9.40 11.29 -2.77
N GLN A 140 -10.41 11.85 -3.41
CA GLN A 140 -10.26 13.06 -4.25
C GLN A 140 -9.81 14.29 -3.46
N GLN A 141 -9.97 14.29 -2.13
CA GLN A 141 -9.54 15.39 -1.26
C GLN A 141 -8.13 15.18 -0.73
N PHE A 142 -7.51 14.03 -0.99
CA PHE A 142 -6.19 13.73 -0.46
C PHE A 142 -5.11 14.59 -1.13
N ALA A 143 -4.15 15.04 -0.33
CA ALA A 143 -2.92 15.62 -0.81
C ALA A 143 -2.03 14.48 -1.34
N LEU A 144 -2.17 14.17 -2.63
CA LEU A 144 -1.40 13.15 -3.32
C LEU A 144 0.01 13.68 -3.65
N PRO A 145 1.08 12.88 -3.48
CA PRO A 145 2.38 13.22 -4.07
C PRO A 145 2.25 13.31 -5.59
N VAL A 146 3.12 14.13 -6.20
CA VAL A 146 3.23 14.22 -7.66
C VAL A 146 3.96 12.98 -8.16
N ASP A 147 3.22 11.88 -8.26
CA ASP A 147 3.72 10.59 -8.69
C ASP A 147 2.79 9.98 -9.76
N PRO A 148 3.29 9.75 -10.98
CA PRO A 148 2.46 9.26 -12.08
C PRO A 148 1.97 7.82 -11.85
N ALA A 149 2.72 6.98 -11.15
CA ALA A 149 2.32 5.61 -10.85
C ALA A 149 1.17 5.57 -9.84
N LEU A 150 1.18 6.48 -8.86
CA LEU A 150 0.07 6.69 -7.93
C LEU A 150 -1.20 7.11 -8.68
N TYR A 151 -1.12 8.13 -9.53
CA TYR A 151 -2.27 8.57 -10.33
C TYR A 151 -2.81 7.44 -11.21
N ALA A 152 -1.94 6.71 -11.91
CA ALA A 152 -2.36 5.55 -12.69
C ALA A 152 -2.99 4.44 -11.82
N SER A 153 -2.52 4.25 -10.58
CA SER A 153 -3.14 3.30 -9.64
C SER A 153 -4.56 3.73 -9.25
N LEU A 154 -4.75 4.99 -8.90
CA LEU A 154 -6.05 5.57 -8.59
C LEU A 154 -7.01 5.46 -9.78
N ALA A 155 -6.53 5.72 -10.99
CA ALA A 155 -7.32 5.55 -12.21
C ALA A 155 -7.83 4.10 -12.37
N ARG A 156 -6.98 3.11 -12.07
CA ARG A 156 -7.35 1.68 -12.14
C ARG A 156 -8.38 1.29 -11.10
N GLU A 157 -8.20 1.72 -9.85
CA GLU A 157 -9.19 1.48 -8.78
C GLU A 157 -10.54 2.13 -9.10
N ASN A 158 -10.53 3.23 -9.86
CA ASN A 158 -11.71 3.99 -10.24
C ASN A 158 -12.35 3.57 -11.58
N ARG A 159 -11.96 2.45 -12.20
CA ARG A 159 -12.45 2.06 -13.54
C ARG A 159 -13.97 1.98 -13.67
N GLN A 160 -14.68 1.70 -12.58
CA GLN A 160 -16.15 1.68 -12.55
C GLN A 160 -16.78 3.09 -12.58
N ASN A 161 -15.99 4.13 -12.36
CA ASN A 161 -16.34 5.55 -12.51
C ASN A 161 -15.44 6.21 -13.58
N PRO A 162 -15.80 6.11 -14.88
CA PRO A 162 -14.93 6.51 -15.98
C PRO A 162 -14.51 7.98 -15.95
N ALA A 163 -15.33 8.87 -15.39
CA ALA A 163 -14.99 10.29 -15.26
C ALA A 163 -13.82 10.50 -14.29
N VAL A 164 -13.85 9.82 -13.14
CA VAL A 164 -12.77 9.90 -12.14
C VAL A 164 -11.52 9.17 -12.61
N ALA A 165 -11.69 7.98 -13.21
CA ALA A 165 -10.56 7.25 -13.79
C ALA A 165 -9.84 8.04 -14.89
N ARG A 166 -10.60 8.77 -15.72
CA ARG A 166 -10.02 9.67 -16.74
C ARG A 166 -9.19 10.78 -16.11
N GLN A 167 -9.71 11.51 -15.12
CA GLN A 167 -8.99 12.59 -14.44
C GLN A 167 -7.63 12.10 -13.90
N TYR A 168 -7.60 10.93 -13.27
CA TYR A 168 -6.36 10.38 -12.75
C TYR A 168 -5.40 9.90 -13.84
N TYR A 169 -5.87 9.31 -14.95
CA TYR A 169 -4.98 9.01 -16.06
C TYR A 169 -4.43 10.27 -16.73
N GLU A 170 -5.20 11.35 -16.84
CA GLU A 170 -4.72 12.63 -17.36
C GLU A 170 -3.58 13.18 -16.50
N LEU A 171 -3.72 13.16 -15.17
CA LEU A 171 -2.65 13.51 -14.24
C LEU A 171 -1.42 12.58 -14.37
N ALA A 172 -1.64 11.28 -14.55
CA ALA A 172 -0.55 10.32 -14.77
C ALA A 172 0.22 10.61 -16.08
N ILE A 173 -0.49 10.98 -17.15
CA ILE A 173 0.08 11.34 -18.46
C ILE A 173 0.87 12.65 -18.37
N GLU A 174 0.32 13.66 -17.68
CA GLU A 174 0.96 14.96 -17.46
C GLU A 174 2.28 14.82 -16.70
N ASN A 175 2.32 13.95 -15.69
CA ASN A 175 3.47 13.76 -14.80
C ASN A 175 4.36 12.56 -15.19
N ALA A 176 4.13 11.93 -16.34
CA ALA A 176 4.91 10.78 -16.79
C ALA A 176 6.41 11.14 -16.96
N PRO A 177 7.34 10.29 -16.51
CA PRO A 177 8.78 10.58 -16.52
C PRO A 177 9.38 10.59 -17.93
N ASP A 178 8.77 9.87 -18.87
CA ASP A 178 9.22 9.73 -20.25
C ASP A 178 8.03 9.42 -21.20
N ASP A 179 8.31 9.40 -22.50
CA ASP A 179 7.30 9.17 -23.54
C ASP A 179 6.79 7.72 -23.59
N GLU A 180 7.55 6.75 -23.11
CA GLU A 180 7.14 5.34 -23.07
C GLU A 180 6.05 5.15 -22.01
N VAL A 181 6.32 5.57 -20.78
CA VAL A 181 5.36 5.55 -19.67
C VAL A 181 4.12 6.41 -20.00
N ARG A 182 4.33 7.57 -20.65
CA ARG A 182 3.23 8.41 -21.12
C ARG A 182 2.34 7.69 -22.13
N ALA A 183 2.93 6.95 -23.08
CA ALA A 183 2.19 6.19 -24.07
C ALA A 183 1.38 5.06 -23.41
N GLU A 184 1.95 4.37 -22.43
CA GLU A 184 1.23 3.33 -21.67
C GLU A 184 -0.04 3.89 -21.01
N TYR A 185 0.05 5.05 -20.35
CA TYR A 185 -1.13 5.66 -19.71
C TYR A 185 -2.15 6.18 -20.71
N LYS A 186 -1.73 6.66 -21.89
CA LYS A 186 -2.66 7.02 -22.97
C LYS A 186 -3.45 5.82 -23.45
N VAL A 187 -2.79 4.69 -23.69
CA VAL A 187 -3.46 3.43 -24.07
C VAL A 187 -4.45 3.01 -22.99
N ALA A 188 -4.05 3.11 -21.72
CA ALA A 188 -4.92 2.77 -20.59
C ALA A 188 -6.13 3.71 -20.46
N LEU A 189 -5.97 5.00 -20.78
CA LEU A 189 -7.05 5.99 -20.84
C LEU A 189 -8.01 5.72 -22.00
N GLU A 190 -7.48 5.38 -23.18
CA GLU A 190 -8.28 5.03 -24.36
C GLU A 190 -9.13 3.78 -24.09
N ALA A 191 -8.59 2.79 -23.38
CA ALA A 191 -9.31 1.59 -22.97
C ALA A 191 -10.46 1.83 -21.97
N LEU A 192 -10.60 3.05 -21.42
CA LEU A 192 -11.78 3.43 -20.62
C LEU A 192 -12.98 3.85 -21.48
N GLN A 193 -12.78 4.14 -22.77
CA GLN A 193 -13.85 4.54 -23.67
C GLN A 193 -14.54 3.27 -24.23
N PRO A 194 -15.89 3.17 -24.16
CA PRO A 194 -16.63 2.03 -24.71
C PRO A 194 -16.60 1.97 -26.24
#